data_AF-A0A7X9DLQ7-F1
#
_entry.id   AF-A0A7X9DLQ7-F1
#
_cell.length_a   1.000
_cell.length_b   1.000
_cell.length_c   1.000
_cell.angle_alpha   90.00
_cell.angle_beta   90.00
_cell.angle_gamma   90.00
#
_symmetry.space_group_name_H-M   'P 1'
#
loop_
_entity.id
_entity.type
_entity.pdbx_description
1 polymer ?
#
loop_
_entity_poly.entity_id
_entity_poly.type
_entity_poly.pdbx_seq_one_letter_code
_entity_poly.pdbx_strand_id
1 'polypeptide(L)'
;MITIHSYSIAVLLCFITMLCWGSWANTQKLATRKWSFPLFYWDYALGVLLLSLLFAFTLGSSGTEGRSFLSDLSQADTNSLLLAFTGGVVFNLANLLLVAAIDIAGMAVAFPVGIGLALVIGVITNYVATPVGNAWLLFAGVALVTLAIVLDAIAYRRKQAGQTQTPIKGIVVSLIAGVLMGFFYRFVAASMITDFSMPEAGKLTPYSASVIFALGLLISNFIWNTIFMYKPLSGEKVTYADYFAEKGIGLHLV
;
A
#
# COMPACT_ATOMS: atom_id res chain seq x y z
N MET A 1 20.63 -6.80 -10.69
CA MET A 1 19.77 -6.72 -9.48
C MET A 1 19.85 -8.03 -8.70
N ILE A 2 19.60 -7.97 -7.40
CA ILE A 2 19.51 -9.15 -6.55
C ILE A 2 18.15 -9.82 -6.81
N THR A 3 18.19 -11.11 -7.12
CA THR A 3 17.02 -11.97 -7.30
C THR A 3 17.01 -13.03 -6.20
N ILE A 4 15.81 -13.40 -5.75
CA ILE A 4 15.64 -14.39 -4.67
C ILE A 4 15.23 -15.71 -5.29
N HIS A 5 16.18 -16.66 -5.37
CA HIS A 5 15.95 -18.01 -5.91
C HIS A 5 15.58 -19.04 -4.83
N SER A 6 15.99 -18.80 -3.58
CA SER A 6 15.71 -19.73 -2.48
C SER A 6 14.30 -19.54 -1.95
N TYR A 7 13.48 -20.59 -2.04
CA TYR A 7 12.13 -20.61 -1.49
C TYR A 7 12.10 -20.24 0.00
N SER A 8 13.02 -20.79 0.80
CA SER A 8 13.08 -20.49 2.24
C SER A 8 13.37 -19.02 2.53
N ILE A 9 14.24 -18.40 1.73
CA ILE A 9 14.54 -16.95 1.84
C ILE A 9 13.32 -16.13 1.41
N ALA A 10 12.65 -16.51 0.32
CA ALA A 10 11.44 -15.83 -0.13
C ALA A 10 10.33 -15.86 0.94
N VAL A 11 10.13 -17.02 1.59
CA VAL A 11 9.17 -17.16 2.71
C VAL A 11 9.58 -16.31 3.90
N LEU A 12 10.87 -16.31 4.29
CA LEU A 12 11.37 -15.47 5.38
C LEU A 12 11.13 -13.98 5.10
N LEU A 13 11.42 -13.52 3.87
CA LEU A 13 11.15 -12.14 3.45
C LEU A 13 9.66 -11.83 3.48
N CYS A 14 8.78 -12.77 3.10
CA CYS A 14 7.34 -12.60 3.25
C CYS A 14 6.93 -12.38 4.72
N PHE A 15 7.49 -13.15 5.66
CA PHE A 15 7.25 -12.92 7.09
C PHE A 15 7.72 -11.54 7.54
N ILE A 16 8.90 -11.09 7.11
CA ILE A 16 9.41 -9.75 7.41
C ILE A 16 8.47 -8.69 6.86
N THR A 17 8.01 -8.82 5.61
CA THR A 17 7.03 -7.90 5.01
C THR A 17 5.74 -7.85 5.81
N MET A 18 5.21 -9.00 6.24
CA MET A 18 3.98 -9.06 7.05
C MET A 18 4.17 -8.43 8.44
N LEU A 19 5.35 -8.56 9.05
CA LEU A 19 5.68 -7.89 10.31
C LEU A 19 5.72 -6.37 10.13
N CYS A 20 6.41 -5.87 9.10
CA CYS A 20 6.45 -4.44 8.77
C CYS A 20 5.06 -3.89 8.45
N TRP A 21 4.27 -4.63 7.67
CA TRP A 21 2.92 -4.21 7.29
C TRP A 21 1.90 -4.35 8.43
N GLY A 22 2.13 -5.19 9.43
CA GLY A 22 1.27 -5.29 10.61
C GLY A 22 1.65 -4.28 11.71
N SER A 23 2.90 -3.83 11.75
CA SER A 23 3.40 -2.96 12.82
C SER A 23 3.04 -1.48 12.65
N TRP A 24 2.72 -1.03 11.43
CA TRP A 24 2.46 0.39 11.13
C TRP A 24 1.38 1.03 12.02
N ALA A 25 0.27 0.34 12.30
CA ALA A 25 -0.79 0.89 13.12
C ALA A 25 -0.36 1.05 14.59
N ASN A 26 0.60 0.24 15.03
CA ASN A 26 1.18 0.34 16.37
C ASN A 26 2.22 1.47 16.42
N THR A 27 3.10 1.60 15.41
CA THR A 27 4.07 2.70 15.33
C THR A 27 3.37 4.05 15.18
N GLN A 28 2.33 4.12 14.34
CA GLN A 28 1.46 5.29 14.24
C GLN A 28 0.88 5.66 15.61
N LYS A 29 0.31 4.71 16.37
CA LYS A 29 -0.24 4.99 17.72
C LYS A 29 0.80 5.48 18.72
N LEU A 30 2.07 5.10 18.56
CA LEU A 30 3.16 5.61 19.38
C LEU A 30 3.46 7.08 19.04
N ALA A 31 3.38 7.47 17.77
CA ALA A 31 3.57 8.84 17.29
C ALA A 31 2.36 9.76 17.56
N THR A 32 1.13 9.26 17.35
CA THR A 32 -0.12 10.06 17.36
C THR A 32 -0.61 10.47 18.74
N ARG A 33 0.11 10.18 19.84
CA ARG A 33 -0.25 10.78 21.14
C ARG A 33 -0.21 12.32 21.10
N LYS A 34 0.46 12.92 20.10
CA LYS A 34 0.49 14.36 19.84
C LYS A 34 0.32 14.75 18.36
N TRP A 35 0.61 13.85 17.41
CA TRP A 35 0.72 14.16 15.99
C TRP A 35 -0.50 13.71 15.16
N SER A 36 -1.05 14.57 14.29
CA SER A 36 -2.20 14.20 13.45
C SER A 36 -1.79 13.27 12.30
N PHE A 37 -2.70 12.38 11.87
CA PHE A 37 -2.40 11.41 10.81
C PHE A 37 -1.95 12.05 9.48
N PRO A 38 -2.60 13.11 8.95
CA PRO A 38 -2.16 13.74 7.71
C PRO A 38 -0.73 14.29 7.77
N LEU A 39 -0.27 14.74 8.95
CA LEU A 39 1.11 15.18 9.13
C LEU A 39 2.07 13.98 9.12
N PHE A 40 1.74 12.90 9.83
CA PHE A 40 2.54 11.66 9.84
C PHE A 40 2.64 11.03 8.45
N TYR A 41 1.58 11.21 7.65
CA TYR A 41 1.52 10.67 6.30
C TYR A 41 2.55 11.27 5.35
N TRP A 42 3.03 12.50 5.61
CA TRP A 42 4.16 13.07 4.87
C TRP A 42 5.45 12.30 5.12
N ASP A 43 5.75 11.97 6.38
CA ASP A 43 6.92 11.17 6.75
C ASP A 43 6.83 9.78 6.13
N TYR A 44 5.65 9.17 6.15
CA TYR A 44 5.39 7.90 5.47
C TYR A 44 5.69 7.97 3.96
N ALA A 45 5.13 8.96 3.25
CA ALA A 45 5.32 9.10 1.80
C ALA A 45 6.79 9.33 1.42
N LEU A 46 7.51 10.16 2.19
CA LEU A 46 8.94 10.39 2.02
C LEU A 46 9.76 9.13 2.34
N GLY A 47 9.42 8.43 3.43
CA GLY A 47 10.07 7.19 3.84
C GLY A 47 9.96 6.10 2.77
N VAL A 48 8.80 5.93 2.14
CA VAL A 48 8.62 5.00 1.02
C VAL A 48 9.53 5.36 -0.15
N LEU A 49 9.61 6.65 -0.53
CA LEU A 49 10.50 7.07 -1.61
C LEU A 49 11.97 6.83 -1.26
N LEU A 50 12.41 7.26 -0.08
CA LEU A 50 13.81 7.09 0.35
C LEU A 50 14.21 5.63 0.43
N LEU A 51 13.35 4.77 0.99
CA LEU A 51 13.62 3.33 1.07
C LEU A 51 13.63 2.67 -0.32
N SER A 52 12.71 3.08 -1.21
CA SER A 52 12.69 2.57 -2.59
C SER A 52 13.96 2.95 -3.36
N LEU A 53 14.45 4.19 -3.20
CA LEU A 53 15.69 4.66 -3.80
C LEU A 53 16.90 3.92 -3.21
N LEU A 54 16.94 3.75 -1.88
CA LEU A 54 17.99 2.99 -1.21
C LEU A 54 18.06 1.57 -1.79
N PHE A 55 16.93 0.86 -1.88
CA PHE A 55 16.90 -0.49 -2.45
C PHE A 55 17.22 -0.51 -3.94
N ALA A 56 16.77 0.46 -4.73
CA ALA A 56 17.08 0.52 -6.16
C ALA A 56 18.57 0.73 -6.43
N PHE A 57 19.22 1.64 -5.71
CA PHE A 57 20.65 1.91 -5.84
C PHE A 57 21.54 0.85 -5.18
N THR A 58 21.02 0.07 -4.23
CA THR A 58 21.74 -1.04 -3.61
C THR A 58 21.34 -2.37 -4.24
N LEU A 59 20.32 -3.03 -3.71
CA LEU A 59 19.86 -4.35 -4.14
C LEU A 59 19.44 -4.40 -5.63
N GLY A 60 18.84 -3.33 -6.15
CA GLY A 60 18.45 -3.19 -7.55
C GLY A 60 19.62 -2.99 -8.50
N SER A 61 20.76 -2.49 -8.01
CA SER A 61 21.95 -2.23 -8.83
C SER A 61 23.11 -3.19 -8.56
N SER A 62 22.99 -4.01 -7.52
CA SER A 62 23.93 -5.08 -7.18
C SER A 62 23.38 -6.41 -7.70
N GLY A 63 24.22 -7.32 -8.17
CA GLY A 63 23.80 -8.65 -8.66
C GLY A 63 23.97 -8.86 -10.15
N THR A 64 23.93 -10.14 -10.57
CA THR A 64 24.30 -10.61 -11.90
C THR A 64 23.13 -10.81 -12.87
N GLU A 65 21.90 -10.76 -12.37
CA GLU A 65 20.67 -10.98 -13.14
C GLU A 65 19.83 -9.70 -13.27
N GLY A 66 18.88 -9.69 -14.22
CA GLY A 66 18.04 -8.53 -14.51
C GLY A 66 18.84 -7.32 -15.01
N ARG A 67 18.31 -6.12 -14.75
CA ARG A 67 18.95 -4.84 -15.11
C ARG A 67 19.26 -4.03 -13.87
N SER A 68 20.34 -3.26 -13.92
CA SER A 68 20.65 -2.27 -12.88
C SER A 68 19.68 -1.10 -12.97
N PHE A 69 19.40 -0.44 -11.85
CA PHE A 69 18.36 0.59 -11.75
C PHE A 69 18.46 1.68 -12.84
N LEU A 70 19.62 2.29 -13.01
CA LEU A 70 19.79 3.38 -13.99
C LEU A 70 19.65 2.92 -15.43
N SER A 71 20.15 1.72 -15.77
CA SER A 71 20.00 1.14 -17.11
C SER A 71 18.57 0.68 -17.38
N ASP A 72 17.87 0.21 -16.36
CA ASP A 72 16.48 -0.20 -16.45
C ASP A 72 15.54 0.99 -16.63
N LEU A 73 15.83 2.12 -15.96
CA LEU A 73 15.08 3.36 -16.10
C LEU A 73 15.31 4.03 -17.45
N SER A 74 16.53 4.00 -18.00
CA SER A 74 16.84 4.64 -19.28
C SER A 74 16.18 3.96 -20.48
N GLN A 75 15.94 2.65 -20.40
CA GLN A 75 15.27 1.88 -21.46
C GLN A 75 13.75 1.77 -21.27
N ALA A 76 13.22 2.20 -20.12
CA ALA A 76 11.81 2.06 -19.81
C ALA A 76 10.94 2.87 -20.77
N ASP A 77 9.86 2.26 -21.26
CA ASP A 77 8.91 2.96 -22.11
C ASP A 77 7.99 3.85 -21.27
N THR A 78 7.43 4.87 -21.92
CA THR A 78 6.53 5.82 -21.25
C THR A 78 5.32 5.11 -20.64
N ASN A 79 4.83 4.04 -21.28
CA ASN A 79 3.67 3.31 -20.78
C ASN A 79 3.95 2.59 -19.46
N SER A 80 5.08 1.87 -19.32
CA SER A 80 5.46 1.20 -18.08
C SER A 80 5.68 2.20 -16.95
N LEU A 81 6.32 3.35 -17.25
CA LEU A 81 6.48 4.44 -16.28
C LEU A 81 5.12 4.97 -15.80
N LEU A 82 4.19 5.26 -16.74
CA LEU A 82 2.86 5.75 -16.41
C LEU A 82 2.04 4.73 -15.61
N LEU A 83 2.15 3.44 -15.93
CA LEU A 83 1.46 2.37 -15.20
C LEU A 83 1.96 2.25 -13.76
N ALA A 84 3.28 2.21 -13.54
CA ALA A 84 3.86 2.18 -12.20
C ALA A 84 3.47 3.42 -11.38
N PHE A 85 3.56 4.60 -12.01
CA PHE A 85 3.20 5.88 -11.40
C PHE A 85 1.72 5.90 -11.01
N THR A 86 0.83 5.50 -11.93
CA THR A 86 -0.62 5.43 -11.69
C THR A 86 -0.95 4.46 -10.56
N GLY A 87 -0.26 3.31 -10.49
CA GLY A 87 -0.35 2.39 -9.35
C GLY A 87 -0.06 3.10 -8.02
N GLY A 88 0.98 3.94 -7.98
CA GLY A 88 1.33 4.77 -6.82
C GLY A 88 0.25 5.78 -6.45
N VAL A 89 -0.30 6.49 -7.45
CA VAL A 89 -1.37 7.48 -7.27
C VAL A 89 -2.66 6.83 -6.70
N VAL A 90 -3.08 5.71 -7.29
CA VAL A 90 -4.29 4.98 -6.89
C VAL A 90 -4.10 4.40 -5.49
N PHE A 91 -2.94 3.80 -5.22
CA PHE A 91 -2.61 3.29 -3.89
C PHE A 91 -2.66 4.40 -2.84
N ASN A 92 -2.08 5.57 -3.13
CA ASN A 92 -2.04 6.67 -2.18
C ASN A 92 -3.44 7.13 -1.75
N LEU A 93 -4.33 7.34 -2.74
CA LEU A 93 -5.71 7.70 -2.47
C LEU A 93 -6.45 6.61 -1.68
N ALA A 94 -6.28 5.35 -2.09
CA ALA A 94 -6.88 4.21 -1.39
C ALA A 94 -6.42 4.14 0.07
N ASN A 95 -5.14 4.36 0.32
CA ASN A 95 -4.55 4.29 1.65
C ASN A 95 -5.07 5.42 2.57
N LEU A 96 -5.11 6.67 2.08
CA LEU A 96 -5.69 7.79 2.83
C LEU A 96 -7.18 7.59 3.15
N LEU A 97 -7.96 7.08 2.18
CA LEU A 97 -9.37 6.75 2.40
C LEU A 97 -9.54 5.62 3.42
N LEU A 98 -8.68 4.59 3.37
CA LEU A 98 -8.72 3.49 4.33
C LEU A 98 -8.47 3.97 5.75
N VAL A 99 -7.46 4.81 5.98
CA VAL A 99 -7.18 5.34 7.31
C VAL A 99 -8.32 6.24 7.80
N ALA A 100 -8.86 7.11 6.94
CA ALA A 100 -10.03 7.90 7.30
C ALA A 100 -11.25 7.02 7.62
N ALA A 101 -11.45 5.91 6.89
CA ALA A 101 -12.49 4.95 7.21
C ALA A 101 -12.27 4.26 8.56
N ILE A 102 -11.02 3.93 8.90
CA ILE A 102 -10.65 3.38 10.21
C ILE A 102 -10.95 4.38 11.33
N ASP A 103 -10.67 5.67 11.14
CA ASP A 103 -10.98 6.70 12.13
C ASP A 103 -12.50 6.89 12.31
N ILE A 104 -13.29 6.76 11.24
CA ILE A 104 -14.75 6.93 11.29
C ILE A 104 -15.46 5.68 11.83
N ALA A 105 -15.08 4.50 11.35
CA ALA A 105 -15.80 3.24 11.59
C ALA A 105 -15.10 2.29 12.56
N GLY A 106 -13.88 2.62 12.97
CA GLY A 106 -13.03 1.74 13.75
C GLY A 106 -12.34 0.69 12.88
N MET A 107 -11.15 0.28 13.33
CA MET A 107 -10.30 -0.69 12.64
C MET A 107 -11.02 -2.02 12.39
N ALA A 108 -11.83 -2.48 13.34
CA ALA A 108 -12.52 -3.76 13.24
C ALA A 108 -13.72 -3.77 12.26
N VAL A 109 -14.13 -2.62 11.72
CA VAL A 109 -15.13 -2.56 10.62
C VAL A 109 -14.46 -2.18 9.32
N ALA A 110 -13.70 -1.08 9.30
CA ALA A 110 -13.14 -0.54 8.07
C ALA A 110 -12.04 -1.43 7.48
N PHE A 111 -11.25 -2.11 8.32
CA PHE A 111 -10.14 -2.93 7.84
C PHE A 111 -10.65 -4.23 7.18
N PRO A 112 -11.54 -5.04 7.79
CA PRO A 112 -12.08 -6.23 7.14
C PRO A 112 -12.85 -5.91 5.85
N VAL A 113 -13.63 -4.82 5.83
CA VAL A 113 -14.40 -4.41 4.64
C VAL A 113 -13.48 -3.95 3.51
N GLY A 114 -12.53 -3.06 3.80
CA GLY A 114 -11.69 -2.45 2.79
C GLY A 114 -10.62 -3.39 2.27
N ILE A 115 -9.74 -3.86 3.16
CA ILE A 115 -8.63 -4.74 2.80
C ILE A 115 -9.12 -6.12 2.35
N GLY A 116 -10.21 -6.63 2.96
CA GLY A 116 -10.83 -7.87 2.52
C GLY A 116 -11.30 -7.82 1.08
N LEU A 117 -12.04 -6.77 0.74
CA LEU A 117 -12.49 -6.54 -0.62
C LEU A 117 -11.31 -6.35 -1.59
N ALA A 118 -10.29 -5.59 -1.18
CA ALA A 118 -9.07 -5.39 -1.95
C ALA A 118 -8.36 -6.71 -2.27
N LEU A 119 -8.26 -7.62 -1.29
CA LEU A 119 -7.66 -8.93 -1.48
C LEU A 119 -8.43 -9.76 -2.52
N VAL A 120 -9.77 -9.83 -2.40
CA VAL A 120 -10.58 -10.59 -3.35
C VAL A 120 -10.47 -10.02 -4.76
N ILE A 121 -10.65 -8.70 -4.91
CA ILE A 121 -10.52 -8.02 -6.21
C ILE A 121 -9.11 -8.20 -6.77
N GLY A 122 -8.09 -7.97 -5.95
CA GLY A 122 -6.69 -8.05 -6.36
C GLY A 122 -6.31 -9.45 -6.83
N VAL A 123 -6.70 -10.49 -6.09
CA VAL A 123 -6.42 -11.87 -6.50
C VAL A 123 -7.12 -12.21 -7.81
N ILE A 124 -8.42 -11.91 -7.95
CA ILE A 124 -9.17 -12.22 -9.17
C ILE A 124 -8.60 -11.46 -10.37
N THR A 125 -8.39 -10.15 -10.24
CA THR A 125 -7.93 -9.30 -11.36
C THR A 125 -6.52 -9.64 -11.82
N ASN A 126 -5.61 -9.97 -10.91
CA ASN A 126 -4.25 -10.38 -11.27
C ASN A 126 -4.21 -11.81 -11.82
N TYR A 127 -5.00 -12.73 -11.27
CA TYR A 127 -5.05 -14.10 -11.77
C TYR A 127 -5.65 -14.20 -13.18
N VAL A 128 -6.70 -13.43 -13.47
CA VAL A 128 -7.29 -13.35 -14.82
C VAL A 128 -6.29 -12.78 -15.83
N ALA A 129 -5.48 -11.80 -15.41
CA ALA A 129 -4.48 -11.19 -16.28
C ALA A 129 -3.27 -12.10 -16.54
N THR A 130 -2.78 -12.75 -15.50
CA THR A 130 -1.60 -13.62 -15.57
C THR A 130 -1.83 -14.84 -14.67
N PRO A 131 -2.40 -15.93 -15.19
CA PRO A 131 -2.74 -17.11 -14.39
C PRO A 131 -1.46 -17.87 -14.03
N VAL A 132 -0.91 -17.58 -12.84
CA VAL A 132 0.30 -18.22 -12.30
C VAL A 132 -0.05 -18.99 -11.02
N GLY A 133 0.53 -20.18 -10.87
CA GLY A 133 0.39 -21.01 -9.68
C GLY A 133 -0.83 -21.93 -9.69
N ASN A 134 -1.09 -22.58 -8.54
CA ASN A 134 -2.18 -23.54 -8.39
C ASN A 134 -3.50 -22.82 -8.07
N ALA A 135 -4.42 -22.82 -9.04
CA ALA A 135 -5.74 -22.18 -8.91
C ALA A 135 -6.53 -22.65 -7.69
N TRP A 136 -6.54 -23.97 -7.45
CA TRP A 136 -7.29 -24.56 -6.34
C TRP A 136 -6.79 -24.06 -4.99
N LEU A 137 -5.47 -24.05 -4.78
CA LEU A 137 -4.87 -23.54 -3.54
C LEU A 137 -5.13 -22.03 -3.38
N LEU A 138 -5.01 -21.27 -4.47
CA LEU A 138 -5.23 -19.82 -4.45
C LEU A 138 -6.67 -19.47 -4.08
N PHE A 139 -7.66 -20.01 -4.80
CA PHE A 139 -9.07 -19.69 -4.57
C PHE A 139 -9.61 -20.32 -3.28
N ALA A 140 -9.11 -21.48 -2.86
CA ALA A 140 -9.42 -22.02 -1.53
C ALA A 140 -8.90 -21.07 -0.42
N GLY A 141 -7.68 -20.54 -0.57
CA GLY A 141 -7.14 -19.53 0.34
C GLY A 141 -8.00 -18.27 0.39
N VAL A 142 -8.41 -17.73 -0.78
CA VAL A 142 -9.33 -16.58 -0.85
C VAL A 142 -10.66 -16.88 -0.16
N ALA A 143 -11.23 -18.07 -0.35
CA ALA A 143 -12.48 -18.46 0.30
C ALA A 143 -12.34 -18.51 1.84
N LEU A 144 -11.24 -19.08 2.35
CA LEU A 144 -10.97 -19.12 3.80
C LEU A 144 -10.78 -17.72 4.38
N VAL A 145 -10.03 -16.84 3.71
CA VAL A 145 -9.85 -15.44 4.14
C VAL A 145 -11.18 -14.69 4.12
N THR A 146 -11.97 -14.87 3.07
CA THR A 146 -13.30 -14.24 2.96
C THR A 146 -14.22 -14.70 4.10
N LEU A 147 -14.23 -16.00 4.41
CA LEU A 147 -14.99 -16.53 5.53
C LEU A 147 -14.53 -15.94 6.88
N ALA A 148 -13.22 -15.86 7.11
CA ALA A 148 -12.67 -15.26 8.33
C ALA A 148 -13.11 -13.81 8.51
N ILE A 149 -13.09 -13.02 7.43
CA ILE A 149 -13.53 -11.62 7.40
C ILE A 149 -15.02 -11.49 7.72
N VAL A 150 -15.86 -12.36 7.15
CA VAL A 150 -17.30 -12.39 7.46
C VAL A 150 -17.55 -12.75 8.92
N LEU A 151 -16.84 -13.75 9.45
CA LEU A 151 -16.98 -14.16 10.85
C LEU A 151 -16.53 -13.04 11.81
N ASP A 152 -15.42 -12.36 11.52
CA ASP A 152 -14.94 -11.21 12.30
C ASP A 152 -15.96 -10.06 12.30
N ALA A 153 -16.48 -9.70 11.12
CA ALA A 153 -17.52 -8.68 10.99
C ALA A 153 -18.80 -9.03 11.77
N ILE A 154 -19.24 -10.30 11.75
CA ILE A 154 -20.39 -10.78 12.53
C ILE A 154 -20.11 -10.68 14.04
N ALA A 155 -18.93 -11.13 14.48
CA ALA A 155 -18.53 -11.06 15.88
C ALA A 155 -18.49 -9.61 16.37
N TYR A 156 -17.93 -8.71 15.56
CA TYR A 156 -17.85 -7.29 15.87
C TYR A 156 -19.22 -6.63 15.96
N ARG A 157 -20.11 -6.92 15.01
CA ARG A 157 -21.51 -6.45 15.04
C ARG A 157 -22.23 -6.89 16.32
N ARG A 158 -22.01 -8.14 16.76
CA ARG A 158 -22.58 -8.65 18.02
C ARG A 158 -21.98 -7.95 19.25
N LYS A 159 -20.69 -7.65 19.24
CA LYS A 159 -20.02 -6.88 20.31
C LYS A 159 -20.54 -5.44 20.42
N GLN A 160 -20.91 -4.83 19.29
CA GLN A 160 -21.47 -3.48 19.24
C GLN A 160 -23.00 -3.43 19.45
N ALA A 161 -23.65 -4.55 19.76
CA ALA A 161 -25.09 -4.59 20.06
C ALA A 161 -25.40 -3.76 21.32
N GLY A 162 -25.66 -2.47 21.13
CA GLY A 162 -25.81 -1.46 22.19
C GLY A 162 -25.34 -0.06 21.80
N GLN A 163 -24.52 0.09 20.75
CA GLN A 163 -24.13 1.39 20.18
C GLN A 163 -25.08 1.78 19.03
N THR A 164 -25.67 2.97 19.13
CA THR A 164 -26.85 3.38 18.34
C THR A 164 -26.58 3.86 16.93
N GLN A 165 -25.32 3.96 16.46
CA GLN A 165 -25.04 4.38 15.08
C GLN A 165 -23.94 3.56 14.44
N THR A 166 -24.31 2.71 13.48
CA THR A 166 -23.36 2.13 12.54
C THR A 166 -22.82 3.26 11.66
N PRO A 167 -21.50 3.48 11.58
CA PRO A 167 -20.92 4.59 10.84
C PRO A 167 -20.93 4.28 9.33
N ILE A 168 -22.11 4.37 8.71
CA ILE A 168 -22.34 4.08 7.28
C ILE A 168 -21.33 4.84 6.41
N LYS A 169 -21.03 6.09 6.76
CA LYS A 169 -20.00 6.90 6.08
C LYS A 169 -18.65 6.18 6.03
N GLY A 170 -18.17 5.63 7.14
CA GLY A 170 -16.89 4.93 7.20
C GLY A 170 -16.91 3.61 6.43
N ILE A 171 -18.04 2.89 6.40
CA ILE A 171 -18.21 1.68 5.58
C ILE A 171 -18.13 2.02 4.08
N VAL A 172 -18.84 3.06 3.63
CA VAL A 172 -18.81 3.49 2.22
C VAL A 172 -17.40 3.91 1.81
N VAL A 173 -16.73 4.70 2.64
CA VAL A 173 -15.33 5.12 2.39
C VAL A 173 -14.40 3.90 2.35
N SER A 174 -14.57 2.93 3.25
CA SER A 174 -13.82 1.68 3.28
C SER A 174 -14.02 0.83 2.01
N LEU A 175 -15.25 0.74 1.50
CA LEU A 175 -15.54 0.03 0.24
C LEU A 175 -14.83 0.69 -0.95
N ILE A 176 -14.91 2.02 -1.07
CA ILE A 176 -14.21 2.77 -2.13
C ILE A 176 -12.70 2.54 -2.02
N ALA A 177 -12.15 2.65 -0.80
CA ALA A 177 -10.75 2.37 -0.54
C ALA A 177 -10.37 0.94 -0.95
N GLY A 178 -11.19 -0.04 -0.59
CA GLY A 178 -10.97 -1.45 -0.91
C GLY A 178 -10.97 -1.73 -2.42
N VAL A 179 -11.90 -1.13 -3.17
CA VAL A 179 -11.92 -1.24 -4.63
C VAL A 179 -10.64 -0.66 -5.23
N LEU A 180 -10.28 0.57 -4.89
CA LEU A 180 -9.06 1.21 -5.38
C LEU A 180 -7.81 0.40 -5.02
N MET A 181 -7.74 -0.09 -3.78
CA MET A 181 -6.65 -0.92 -3.26
C MET A 181 -6.59 -2.31 -3.94
N GLY A 182 -7.71 -2.83 -4.44
CA GLY A 182 -7.71 -4.08 -5.22
C GLY A 182 -7.10 -3.90 -6.61
N PHE A 183 -7.22 -2.71 -7.21
CA PHE A 183 -6.77 -2.47 -8.58
C PHE A 183 -5.36 -1.89 -8.72
N PHE A 184 -4.82 -1.20 -7.70
CA PHE A 184 -3.54 -0.49 -7.86
C PHE A 184 -2.41 -1.43 -8.31
N TYR A 185 -2.33 -2.64 -7.73
CA TYR A 185 -1.25 -3.57 -8.02
C TYR A 185 -1.29 -4.08 -9.46
N ARG A 186 -2.47 -4.14 -10.09
CA ARG A 186 -2.59 -4.55 -11.50
C ARG A 186 -1.82 -3.61 -12.42
N PHE A 187 -1.83 -2.30 -12.15
CA PHE A 187 -1.06 -1.32 -12.91
C PHE A 187 0.44 -1.52 -12.69
N VAL A 188 0.87 -1.70 -11.43
CA VAL A 188 2.28 -1.95 -11.11
C VAL A 188 2.77 -3.25 -11.75
N ALA A 189 2.01 -4.35 -11.62
CA ALA A 189 2.32 -5.63 -12.24
C ALA A 189 2.44 -5.53 -13.77
N ALA A 190 1.56 -4.75 -14.41
CA ALA A 190 1.62 -4.52 -15.86
C ALA A 190 2.91 -3.80 -16.30
N SER A 191 3.50 -2.97 -15.43
CA SER A 191 4.73 -2.24 -15.72
C SER A 191 6.00 -3.08 -15.58
N MET A 192 5.91 -4.23 -14.91
CA MET A 192 7.07 -5.02 -14.51
C MET A 192 7.37 -6.17 -15.46
N ILE A 193 8.66 -6.46 -15.64
CA ILE A 193 9.15 -7.69 -16.28
C ILE A 193 8.64 -8.92 -15.52
N THR A 194 8.33 -9.98 -16.24
CA THR A 194 7.94 -11.27 -15.63
C THR A 194 9.09 -12.27 -15.57
N ASP A 195 10.11 -12.11 -16.42
CA ASP A 195 11.32 -12.94 -16.44
C ASP A 195 12.54 -12.08 -16.09
N PHE A 196 13.23 -12.45 -15.00
CA PHE A 196 14.42 -11.73 -14.54
C PHE A 196 15.71 -12.15 -15.26
N SER A 197 15.70 -13.32 -15.91
CA SER A 197 16.84 -13.82 -16.68
C SER A 197 16.90 -13.20 -18.09
N MET A 198 15.72 -12.96 -18.68
CA MET A 198 15.56 -12.29 -19.98
C MET A 198 14.60 -11.10 -19.85
N PRO A 199 15.06 -9.97 -19.28
CA PRO A 199 14.20 -8.85 -18.98
C PRO A 199 13.66 -8.19 -20.25
N GLU A 200 12.33 -8.16 -20.38
CA GLU A 200 11.62 -7.57 -21.52
C GLU A 200 12.02 -6.09 -21.73
N ALA A 201 12.23 -5.68 -22.97
CA ALA A 201 12.49 -4.28 -23.29
C ALA A 201 11.26 -3.40 -23.01
N GLY A 202 11.48 -2.15 -22.59
CA GLY A 202 10.44 -1.18 -22.24
C GLY A 202 9.86 -1.36 -20.83
N LYS A 203 9.87 -2.56 -20.25
CA LYS A 203 9.34 -2.82 -18.91
C LYS A 203 10.36 -2.55 -17.80
N LEU A 204 9.86 -2.41 -16.57
CA LEU A 204 10.66 -2.14 -15.37
C LEU A 204 10.99 -3.41 -14.59
N THR A 205 12.15 -3.44 -13.95
CA THR A 205 12.42 -4.35 -12.83
C THR A 205 11.56 -3.97 -11.62
N PRO A 206 11.31 -4.90 -10.67
CA PRO A 206 10.58 -4.60 -9.44
C PRO A 206 11.19 -3.45 -8.61
N TYR A 207 12.52 -3.33 -8.60
CA TYR A 207 13.21 -2.25 -7.90
C TYR A 207 12.94 -0.88 -8.53
N SER A 208 13.03 -0.77 -9.86
CA SER A 208 12.71 0.48 -10.58
C SER A 208 11.22 0.82 -10.50
N ALA A 209 10.35 -0.18 -10.68
CA ALA A 209 8.90 0.01 -10.56
C ALA A 209 8.50 0.52 -9.16
N SER A 210 9.18 0.05 -8.11
CA SER A 210 8.96 0.53 -6.74
C SER A 210 9.30 2.01 -6.57
N VAL A 211 10.37 2.51 -7.21
CA VAL A 211 10.72 3.94 -7.20
C VAL A 211 9.67 4.77 -7.93
N ILE A 212 9.25 4.35 -9.12
CA ILE A 212 8.23 5.09 -9.90
C ILE A 212 6.87 5.07 -9.19
N PHE A 213 6.51 3.95 -8.57
CA PHE A 213 5.36 3.84 -7.68
C PHE A 213 5.47 4.83 -6.50
N ALA A 214 6.62 4.89 -5.83
CA ALA A 214 6.84 5.80 -4.72
C ALA A 214 6.78 7.28 -5.15
N LEU A 215 7.26 7.62 -6.35
CA LEU A 215 7.07 8.94 -6.94
C LEU A 215 5.60 9.26 -7.19
N GLY A 216 4.83 8.31 -7.73
CA GLY A 216 3.37 8.44 -7.90
C GLY A 216 2.66 8.68 -6.57
N LEU A 217 3.05 7.93 -5.54
CA LEU A 217 2.55 8.11 -4.17
C LEU A 217 2.88 9.52 -3.66
N LEU A 218 4.14 9.92 -3.66
CA LEU A 218 4.58 11.20 -3.11
C LEU A 218 4.01 12.41 -3.88
N ILE A 219 4.05 12.38 -5.21
CA ILE A 219 3.58 13.51 -6.04
C ILE A 219 2.07 13.69 -5.87
N SER A 220 1.30 12.60 -5.90
CA SER A 220 -0.14 12.69 -5.64
C SER A 220 -0.45 13.10 -4.19
N ASN A 221 0.47 12.88 -3.26
CA ASN A 221 0.32 13.26 -1.86
C ASN A 221 0.14 14.77 -1.69
N PHE A 222 0.83 15.59 -2.51
CA PHE A 222 0.65 17.04 -2.53
C PHE A 222 -0.80 17.45 -2.85
N ILE A 223 -1.57 16.60 -3.53
CA ILE A 223 -2.98 16.86 -3.82
C ILE A 223 -3.84 16.20 -2.75
N TRP A 224 -3.76 14.87 -2.61
CA TRP A 224 -4.66 14.11 -1.76
C TRP A 224 -4.48 14.44 -0.29
N ASN A 225 -3.26 14.43 0.23
CA ASN A 225 -3.03 14.69 1.65
C ASN A 225 -3.35 16.15 1.99
N THR A 226 -3.04 17.11 1.10
CA THR A 226 -3.49 18.50 1.27
C THR A 226 -5.00 18.59 1.45
N ILE A 227 -5.78 17.89 0.61
CA ILE A 227 -7.24 17.87 0.75
C ILE A 227 -7.63 17.31 2.13
N PHE A 228 -7.00 16.23 2.58
CA PHE A 228 -7.30 15.62 3.89
C PHE A 228 -6.84 16.48 5.07
N MET A 229 -5.79 17.30 4.91
CA MET A 229 -5.33 18.25 5.92
C MET A 229 -6.36 19.40 6.13
N TYR A 230 -6.81 20.02 5.03
CA TYR A 230 -7.71 21.18 5.10
C TYR A 230 -9.20 20.83 5.16
N LYS A 231 -9.58 19.65 4.66
CA LYS A 231 -10.96 19.12 4.63
C LYS A 231 -10.96 17.64 5.08
N PRO A 232 -10.59 17.36 6.33
CA PRO A 232 -10.52 16.00 6.84
C PRO A 232 -11.88 15.32 6.82
N LEU A 233 -11.90 14.04 6.46
CA LEU A 233 -13.11 13.21 6.56
C LEU A 233 -13.45 12.85 8.02
N SER A 234 -12.44 12.91 8.90
CA SER A 234 -12.48 12.69 10.34
C SER A 234 -11.32 13.43 11.03
N GLY A 235 -11.50 13.88 12.26
CA GLY A 235 -10.48 14.61 13.03
C GLY A 235 -10.45 16.12 12.79
N GLU A 236 -9.44 16.78 13.36
CA GLU A 236 -9.25 18.23 13.26
C GLU A 236 -8.48 18.62 11.99
N LYS A 237 -8.72 19.86 11.54
CA LYS A 237 -7.99 20.43 10.40
C LYS A 237 -6.57 20.75 10.83
N VAL A 238 -5.63 20.48 9.93
CA VAL A 238 -4.22 20.82 10.12
C VAL A 238 -3.68 21.56 8.90
N THR A 239 -2.57 22.25 9.11
CA THR A 239 -1.90 23.08 8.12
C THR A 239 -0.46 22.65 7.94
N TYR A 240 0.19 23.12 6.87
CA TYR A 240 1.62 22.90 6.69
C TYR A 240 2.48 23.53 7.78
N ALA A 241 2.01 24.60 8.44
CA ALA A 241 2.74 25.19 9.55
C ALA A 241 2.86 24.23 10.73
N ASP A 242 1.81 23.42 10.98
CA ASP A 242 1.77 22.45 12.07
C ASP A 242 2.83 21.35 11.88
N TYR A 243 3.16 21.01 10.63
CA TYR A 243 4.25 20.08 10.31
C TYR A 243 5.62 20.56 10.79
N PHE A 244 5.87 21.88 10.75
CA PHE A 244 7.17 22.47 11.11
C PHE A 244 7.18 23.06 12.53
N ALA A 245 6.00 23.30 13.13
CA ALA A 245 5.86 23.94 14.43
C ALA A 245 6.15 23.00 15.61
N GLU A 246 5.83 21.71 15.49
CA GLU A 246 6.10 20.73 16.55
C GLU A 246 7.57 20.29 16.55
N LYS A 247 8.34 20.91 17.45
CA LYS A 247 9.79 20.69 17.60
C LYS A 247 10.11 19.32 18.22
N GLY A 248 10.24 18.29 17.40
CA GLY A 248 10.85 17.04 17.81
C GLY A 248 11.27 16.17 16.62
N ILE A 249 12.57 16.19 16.26
CA ILE A 249 13.13 15.30 15.22
C ILE A 249 12.78 13.81 15.50
N GLY A 250 12.64 13.45 16.78
CA GLY A 250 12.25 12.10 17.19
C GLY A 250 10.85 11.67 16.73
N LEU A 251 9.92 12.60 16.44
CA LEU A 251 8.57 12.27 15.94
C LEU A 251 8.60 11.82 14.47
N HIS A 252 9.49 12.41 13.66
CA HIS A 252 9.68 12.03 12.25
C HIS A 252 10.42 10.68 12.07
N LEU A 253 10.94 10.11 13.15
CA LEU A 253 11.73 8.87 13.14
C LEU A 253 10.98 7.65 13.71
N VAL A 254 9.70 7.82 14.10
CA VAL A 254 8.82 6.74 14.59
C VAL A 254 8.12 6.03 13.42
#